data_AF-A0A643CCE2-F1
#
_entry.id   AF-A0A643CCE2-F1
#
_cell.length_a   1.000
_cell.length_b   1.000
_cell.length_c   1.000
_cell.angle_alpha   90.00
_cell.angle_beta   90.00
_cell.angle_gamma   90.00
#
_symmetry.space_group_name_H-M   'P 1'
#
loop_
_entity.id
_entity.type
_entity.pdbx_description
1 polymer ?
#
loop_
_entity_poly.entity_id
_entity_poly.type
_entity_poly.pdbx_seq_one_letter_code
_entity_poly.pdbx_strand_id
1 'polypeptide(L)'
;CLLLSLLMYGCLGAVAWCHVTTVTRLTFSSAYQGNSLMYHDSPCSNGYVYIPLAFLLMLYAVYLVECWHCQARHELQHRVDVSSVRERVGRMQQATPCIWWKAISYHYVRRTRQVTRYRNGDAYTTTQVYHERVNTHVAEAEFDYERCGVRDVSKALVGLEGAPATRLRFTKCFSFASVEAENAYLCQRARFFAENEGLDDYMEAREGMHLKNVDFREFMVAFPDPARPPWYACSSAFWAAALLTLSWPLRVLA
;
A
#
# COMPACT_ATOMS: atom_id res chain seq x y z
N CYS A 1 0.77 -11.84 -6.42
CA CYS A 1 -0.22 -12.37 -7.39
C CYS A 1 0.41 -13.18 -8.50
N LEU A 2 1.28 -12.61 -9.35
CA LEU A 2 1.99 -13.40 -10.36
C LEU A 2 2.75 -14.58 -9.74
N LEU A 3 3.50 -14.33 -8.65
CA LEU A 3 4.20 -15.39 -7.91
C LEU A 3 3.25 -16.47 -7.36
N LEU A 4 2.10 -16.07 -6.80
CA LEU A 4 1.08 -17.00 -6.30
C LEU A 4 0.53 -17.87 -7.44
N SER A 5 0.16 -17.28 -8.57
CA SER A 5 -0.28 -18.02 -9.76
C SER A 5 0.80 -18.98 -10.26
N LEU A 6 2.07 -18.56 -10.32
CA LEU A 6 3.19 -19.42 -10.73
C LEU A 6 3.41 -20.59 -9.77
N LEU A 7 3.32 -20.36 -8.46
CA LEU A 7 3.42 -21.43 -7.45
C LEU A 7 2.26 -22.42 -7.57
N MET A 8 1.04 -21.94 -7.80
CA MET A 8 -0.12 -22.79 -8.06
C MET A 8 0.06 -23.63 -9.32
N TYR A 9 0.55 -23.05 -10.41
CA TYR A 9 0.89 -23.79 -11.63
C TYR A 9 2.00 -24.82 -11.38
N GLY A 10 2.98 -24.52 -10.52
CA GLY A 10 3.98 -25.48 -10.06
C GLY A 10 3.36 -26.67 -9.31
N CYS A 11 2.40 -26.43 -8.41
CA CYS A 11 1.67 -27.49 -7.72
C CYS A 11 0.83 -28.34 -8.69
N LEU A 12 0.15 -27.73 -9.66
CA LEU A 12 -0.60 -28.44 -10.70
C LEU A 12 0.33 -29.27 -11.59
N GLY A 13 1.50 -28.73 -11.95
CA GLY A 13 2.54 -29.45 -12.67
C GLY A 13 3.07 -30.66 -11.90
N ALA A 14 3.28 -30.52 -10.58
CA ALA A 14 3.68 -31.62 -9.72
C ALA A 14 2.60 -32.71 -9.64
N VAL A 15 1.32 -32.34 -9.51
CA VAL A 15 0.19 -33.30 -9.54
C VAL A 15 0.10 -34.01 -10.90
N ALA A 16 0.22 -33.28 -12.00
CA ALA A 16 0.23 -33.87 -13.34
C ALA A 16 1.41 -34.84 -13.52
N TRP A 17 2.60 -34.47 -13.04
CA TRP A 17 3.77 -35.34 -13.02
C TRP A 17 3.53 -36.62 -12.21
N CYS A 18 2.91 -36.50 -11.03
CA CYS A 18 2.52 -37.64 -10.20
C CYS A 18 1.60 -38.62 -10.94
N HIS A 19 0.70 -38.13 -11.80
CA HIS A 19 -0.26 -38.97 -12.53
C HIS A 19 0.28 -39.55 -13.83
N VAL A 20 1.18 -38.85 -14.51
CA VAL A 20 1.68 -39.24 -15.84
C VAL A 20 2.95 -40.08 -15.75
N THR A 21 3.75 -39.91 -14.70
CA THR A 21 5.02 -40.62 -14.58
C THR A 21 4.94 -41.82 -13.64
N THR A 22 5.59 -42.90 -14.04
CA THR A 22 5.76 -44.11 -13.23
C THR A 22 7.24 -44.25 -12.93
N VAL A 23 7.59 -44.37 -11.65
CA VAL A 23 8.98 -44.57 -11.22
C VAL A 23 9.13 -46.00 -10.72
N THR A 24 10.21 -46.66 -11.15
CA THR A 24 10.59 -47.98 -10.64
C THR A 24 11.09 -47.84 -9.21
N ARG A 25 10.41 -48.49 -8.25
CA ARG A 25 10.87 -48.58 -6.86
C ARG A 25 11.42 -49.98 -6.59
N LEU A 26 12.55 -50.02 -5.87
CA LEU A 26 13.19 -51.25 -5.39
C LEU A 26 13.00 -51.35 -3.89
N THR A 27 12.22 -52.33 -3.42
CA THR A 27 12.09 -52.65 -1.99
C THR A 27 12.87 -53.90 -1.65
N PHE A 28 13.79 -53.80 -0.68
CA PHE A 28 14.51 -54.94 -0.13
C PHE A 28 13.77 -55.46 1.11
N SER A 29 13.15 -56.63 1.01
CA SER A 29 12.62 -57.33 2.19
C SER A 29 13.78 -57.90 2.99
N SER A 30 14.00 -57.42 4.22
CA SER A 30 15.06 -57.92 5.10
C SER A 30 14.68 -59.22 5.83
N ALA A 31 13.51 -59.80 5.56
CA ALA A 31 12.99 -60.89 6.37
C ALA A 31 13.44 -62.28 5.90
N TYR A 32 13.46 -62.59 4.60
CA TYR A 32 13.97 -63.88 4.11
C TYR A 32 14.39 -63.75 2.64
N GLN A 33 15.66 -64.03 2.37
CA GLN A 33 16.19 -64.44 1.06
C GLN A 33 15.85 -63.54 -0.15
N GLY A 34 16.66 -62.49 -0.35
CA GLY A 34 17.26 -62.13 -1.65
C GLY A 34 16.38 -61.83 -2.88
N ASN A 35 15.05 -61.77 -2.78
CA ASN A 35 14.20 -61.45 -3.93
C ASN A 35 13.91 -59.95 -3.97
N SER A 36 14.52 -59.26 -4.94
CA SER A 36 14.16 -57.88 -5.28
C SER A 36 12.87 -57.88 -6.10
N LEU A 37 11.82 -57.25 -5.57
CA LEU A 37 10.58 -57.02 -6.29
C LEU A 37 10.66 -55.63 -6.93
N MET A 38 10.83 -55.58 -8.26
CA MET A 38 10.64 -54.36 -9.04
C MET A 38 9.14 -54.14 -9.25
N TYR A 39 8.62 -53.03 -8.75
CA TYR A 39 7.27 -52.58 -9.08
C TYR A 39 7.31 -51.14 -9.59
N HIS A 40 6.45 -50.84 -10.56
CA HIS A 40 6.26 -49.52 -11.12
C HIS A 40 5.12 -48.84 -10.37
N ASP A 41 5.42 -47.77 -9.65
CA ASP A 41 4.40 -47.01 -8.92
C ASP A 41 4.52 -45.52 -9.28
N SER A 42 3.43 -44.78 -9.10
CA SER A 42 3.48 -43.33 -9.24
C SER A 42 4.51 -42.76 -8.23
N PRO A 43 5.27 -41.72 -8.58
CA PRO A 43 6.26 -41.12 -7.69
C PRO A 43 5.65 -40.60 -6.38
N CYS A 44 4.32 -40.41 -6.35
CA CYS A 44 3.56 -39.83 -5.26
C CYS A 44 2.66 -40.85 -4.53
N SER A 45 2.92 -42.14 -4.67
CA SER A 45 2.24 -43.20 -3.93
C SER A 45 2.43 -43.09 -2.42
N ASN A 46 1.50 -43.65 -1.62
CA ASN A 46 1.38 -43.46 -0.16
C ASN A 46 0.87 -42.07 0.28
N GLY A 47 0.04 -41.42 -0.54
CA GLY A 47 -0.62 -40.17 -0.16
C GLY A 47 0.26 -38.92 -0.28
N TYR A 48 1.46 -39.01 -0.83
CA TYR A 48 2.29 -37.83 -1.09
C TYR A 48 1.66 -36.87 -2.12
N VAL A 49 0.68 -37.33 -2.91
CA VAL A 49 -0.19 -36.46 -3.75
C VAL A 49 -0.95 -35.42 -2.91
N TYR A 50 -1.27 -35.71 -1.64
CA TYR A 50 -1.99 -34.77 -0.78
C TYR A 50 -1.14 -33.56 -0.37
N ILE A 51 0.19 -33.66 -0.40
CA ILE A 51 1.09 -32.55 -0.08
C ILE A 51 0.92 -31.39 -1.10
N PRO A 52 1.15 -31.57 -2.42
CA PRO A 52 0.94 -30.50 -3.39
C PRO A 52 -0.53 -30.06 -3.49
N LEU A 53 -1.50 -30.95 -3.23
CA LEU A 53 -2.91 -30.56 -3.17
C LEU A 53 -3.23 -29.64 -1.98
N ALA A 54 -2.72 -29.95 -0.79
CA ALA A 54 -2.90 -29.11 0.40
C ALA A 54 -2.23 -27.75 0.21
N PHE A 55 -1.02 -27.72 -0.37
CA PHE A 55 -0.35 -26.48 -0.75
C PHE A 55 -1.14 -25.68 -1.79
N LEU A 56 -1.68 -26.34 -2.83
CA LEU A 56 -2.51 -25.69 -3.84
C LEU A 56 -3.76 -25.04 -3.23
N LEU A 57 -4.46 -25.74 -2.33
CA LEU A 57 -5.64 -25.22 -1.63
C LEU A 57 -5.29 -24.02 -0.75
N MET A 58 -4.19 -24.11 0.01
CA MET A 58 -3.72 -23.01 0.84
C MET A 58 -3.35 -21.77 0.00
N LEU A 59 -2.57 -21.98 -1.08
CA LEU A 59 -2.19 -20.91 -2.00
C LEU A 59 -3.41 -20.28 -2.68
N TYR A 60 -4.42 -21.08 -3.03
CA TYR A 60 -5.67 -20.59 -3.61
C TYR A 60 -6.48 -19.74 -2.63
N ALA A 61 -6.57 -20.15 -1.35
CA ALA A 61 -7.23 -19.36 -0.32
C ALA A 61 -6.55 -17.99 -0.13
N VAL A 62 -5.21 -17.98 -0.01
CA VAL A 62 -4.42 -16.73 0.06
C VAL A 62 -4.66 -15.87 -1.19
N TYR A 63 -4.68 -16.49 -2.37
CA TYR A 63 -4.94 -15.81 -3.62
C TYR A 63 -6.33 -15.16 -3.68
N LEU A 64 -7.38 -15.83 -3.18
CA LEU A 64 -8.73 -15.26 -3.12
C LEU A 64 -8.82 -14.07 -2.15
N VAL A 65 -8.17 -14.15 -0.99
CA VAL A 65 -8.08 -13.03 -0.04
C VAL A 65 -7.37 -11.83 -0.67
N GLU A 66 -6.28 -12.07 -1.40
CA GLU A 66 -5.59 -11.06 -2.18
C GLU A 66 -6.45 -10.46 -3.30
N CYS A 67 -7.26 -11.28 -4.00
CA CYS A 67 -8.22 -10.80 -4.99
C CYS A 67 -9.28 -9.90 -4.36
N TRP A 68 -9.83 -10.32 -3.23
CA TRP A 68 -10.80 -9.55 -2.46
C TRP A 68 -10.23 -8.21 -2.00
N HIS A 69 -9.04 -8.20 -1.40
CA HIS A 69 -8.38 -6.96 -0.97
C HIS A 69 -8.10 -6.00 -2.13
N CYS A 70 -7.67 -6.51 -3.28
CA CYS A 70 -7.47 -5.67 -4.46
C CYS A 70 -8.77 -5.09 -5.00
N GLN A 71 -9.83 -5.90 -5.07
CA GLN A 71 -11.13 -5.44 -5.53
C GLN A 71 -11.72 -4.39 -4.59
N ALA A 72 -11.65 -4.61 -3.27
CA ALA A 72 -12.10 -3.63 -2.29
C ALA A 72 -11.33 -2.30 -2.40
N ARG A 73 -10.01 -2.35 -2.63
CA ARG A 73 -9.21 -1.14 -2.90
C ARG A 73 -9.61 -0.46 -4.20
N HIS A 74 -9.90 -1.21 -5.25
CA HIS A 74 -10.31 -0.69 -6.56
C HIS A 74 -11.71 -0.06 -6.52
N GLU A 75 -12.62 -0.58 -5.68
CA GLU A 75 -13.94 0.04 -5.44
C GLU A 75 -13.83 1.33 -4.62
N LEU A 76 -12.85 1.42 -3.73
CA LEU A 76 -12.52 2.66 -3.00
C LEU A 76 -11.83 3.72 -3.88
N GLN A 77 -11.33 3.35 -5.06
CA GLN A 77 -10.76 4.34 -5.97
C GLN A 77 -11.85 5.26 -6.51
N HIS A 78 -11.59 6.56 -6.44
CA HIS A 78 -12.52 7.58 -6.90
C HIS A 78 -12.57 7.61 -8.43
N ARG A 79 -13.59 6.95 -8.99
CA ARG A 79 -13.90 6.97 -10.43
C ARG A 79 -14.66 8.24 -10.76
N VAL A 80 -14.16 8.99 -11.73
CA VAL A 80 -14.70 10.32 -12.07
C VAL A 80 -14.75 10.47 -13.58
N ASP A 81 -15.74 11.22 -14.06
CA ASP A 81 -15.83 11.59 -15.48
C ASP A 81 -14.70 12.56 -15.87
N VAL A 82 -14.28 12.54 -17.14
CA VAL A 82 -13.24 13.44 -17.65
C VAL A 82 -13.61 14.91 -17.46
N SER A 83 -14.88 15.29 -17.61
CA SER A 83 -15.32 16.69 -17.39
C SER A 83 -15.11 17.13 -15.94
N SER A 84 -15.48 16.26 -14.99
CA SER A 84 -15.34 16.49 -13.55
C SER A 84 -13.87 16.55 -13.12
N VAL A 85 -12.97 15.81 -13.79
CA VAL A 85 -11.52 15.95 -13.57
C VAL A 85 -11.05 17.36 -13.93
N ARG A 86 -11.42 17.87 -15.11
CA ARG A 86 -11.02 19.22 -15.56
C ARG A 86 -11.53 20.28 -14.60
N GLU A 87 -12.79 20.19 -14.18
CA GLU A 87 -13.37 21.11 -13.21
C GLU A 87 -12.62 21.06 -11.87
N ARG A 88 -12.27 19.87 -11.39
CA ARG A 88 -11.53 19.69 -10.14
C ARG A 88 -10.10 20.24 -10.23
N VAL A 89 -9.43 20.04 -11.35
CA VAL A 89 -8.13 20.67 -11.63
C VAL A 89 -8.28 22.19 -11.61
N GLY A 90 -9.27 22.75 -12.30
CA GLY A 90 -9.54 24.19 -12.27
C GLY A 90 -9.77 24.72 -10.85
N ARG A 91 -10.53 24.00 -10.02
CA ARG A 91 -10.71 24.33 -8.60
C ARG A 91 -9.40 24.27 -7.80
N MET A 92 -8.55 23.28 -8.06
CA MET A 92 -7.23 23.18 -7.41
C MET A 92 -6.31 24.35 -7.82
N GLN A 93 -6.33 24.76 -9.08
CA GLN A 93 -5.52 25.88 -9.58
C GLN A 93 -5.97 27.24 -9.05
N GLN A 94 -7.27 27.38 -8.76
CA GLN A 94 -7.85 28.61 -8.18
C GLN A 94 -7.85 28.61 -6.64
N ALA A 95 -7.47 27.49 -6.02
CA ALA A 95 -7.48 27.37 -4.57
C ALA A 95 -6.41 28.23 -3.92
N THR A 96 -6.72 28.76 -2.74
CA THR A 96 -5.75 29.50 -1.92
C THR A 96 -4.74 28.52 -1.31
N PRO A 97 -3.45 28.58 -1.66
CA PRO A 97 -2.46 27.71 -1.03
C PRO A 97 -2.23 28.14 0.43
N CYS A 98 -2.01 27.16 1.28
CA CYS A 98 -1.61 27.36 2.66
C CYS A 98 -0.32 26.58 2.91
N ILE A 99 0.78 27.30 3.04
CA ILE A 99 2.05 26.74 3.49
C ILE A 99 2.10 26.97 5.00
N TRP A 100 2.32 25.91 5.77
CA TRP A 100 2.20 25.94 7.22
C TRP A 100 3.40 25.28 7.90
N TRP A 101 3.64 25.73 9.12
CA TRP A 101 4.62 25.17 10.05
C TRP A 101 3.92 24.80 11.35
N LYS A 102 4.41 23.75 11.99
CA LYS A 102 3.91 23.26 13.27
C LYS A 102 5.07 22.89 14.16
N ALA A 103 5.10 23.47 15.36
CA ALA A 103 6.06 23.16 16.40
C ALA A 103 5.36 22.37 17.52
N ILE A 104 5.89 21.20 17.86
CA ILE A 104 5.37 20.37 18.95
C ILE A 104 6.48 20.19 19.98
N SER A 105 6.35 20.85 21.13
CA SER A 105 7.28 20.68 22.24
C SER A 105 6.89 19.48 23.08
N TYR A 106 7.87 18.66 23.45
CA TYR A 106 7.65 17.42 24.17
C TYR A 106 8.85 17.02 25.03
N HIS A 107 8.58 16.24 26.08
CA HIS A 107 9.58 15.54 26.86
C HIS A 107 9.19 14.08 27.08
N TYR A 108 10.13 13.30 27.60
CA TYR A 108 9.90 11.90 27.94
C TYR A 108 9.67 11.73 29.43
N VAL A 109 8.49 11.26 29.81
CA VAL A 109 8.18 10.92 31.19
C VAL A 109 8.50 9.45 31.44
N ARG A 110 9.21 9.18 32.53
CA ARG A 110 9.46 7.82 33.01
C ARG A 110 8.18 7.23 33.59
N ARG A 111 7.66 6.18 32.98
CA ARG A 111 6.51 5.39 33.46
C ARG A 111 6.93 3.97 33.79
N THR A 112 6.16 3.31 34.64
CA THR A 112 6.35 1.90 35.00
C THR A 112 5.14 1.10 34.55
N ARG A 113 5.38 -0.08 33.99
CA ARG A 113 4.33 -1.07 33.70
C ARG A 113 4.74 -2.42 34.27
N GLN A 114 3.76 -3.20 34.72
CA GLN A 114 3.99 -4.59 35.07
C GLN A 114 3.98 -5.43 33.79
N VAL A 115 5.02 -6.22 33.60
CA VAL A 115 5.14 -7.15 32.47
C VAL A 115 5.30 -8.54 33.03
N THR A 116 4.36 -9.40 32.65
CA THR A 116 4.41 -10.83 32.96
C THR A 116 5.46 -11.49 32.07
N ARG A 117 6.43 -12.15 32.69
CA ARG A 117 7.43 -12.96 32.00
C ARG A 117 7.25 -14.41 32.43
N TYR A 118 7.62 -15.32 31.54
CA TYR A 118 7.57 -16.75 31.80
C TYR A 118 9.00 -17.27 31.95
N ARG A 119 9.27 -17.97 33.04
CA ARG A 119 10.52 -18.70 33.25
C ARG A 119 10.15 -20.07 33.78
N ASN A 120 10.59 -21.12 33.08
CA ASN A 120 10.29 -22.51 33.41
C ASN A 120 8.78 -22.84 33.52
N GLY A 121 7.92 -22.13 32.79
CA GLY A 121 6.46 -22.35 32.81
C GLY A 121 5.69 -21.51 33.83
N ASP A 122 6.37 -20.89 34.79
CA ASP A 122 5.74 -20.02 35.79
C ASP A 122 5.69 -18.56 35.31
N ALA A 123 4.53 -17.93 35.51
CA ALA A 123 4.31 -16.53 35.23
C ALA A 123 4.75 -15.68 36.43
N TYR A 124 5.72 -14.79 36.23
CA TYR A 124 6.14 -13.82 37.24
C TYR A 124 6.04 -12.39 36.71
N THR A 125 5.53 -11.47 37.53
CA THR A 125 5.35 -10.06 37.16
C THR A 125 6.61 -9.28 37.48
N THR A 126 7.21 -8.65 36.47
CA THR A 126 8.36 -7.74 36.62
C THR A 126 7.96 -6.30 36.33
N THR A 127 8.49 -5.35 37.09
CA THR A 127 8.30 -3.91 36.79
C THR A 127 9.27 -3.49 35.70
N GLN A 128 8.75 -3.13 34.52
CA GLN A 128 9.52 -2.54 33.44
C GLN A 128 9.34 -1.01 33.44
N VAL A 129 10.45 -0.30 33.42
CA VAL A 129 10.48 1.15 33.21
C VAL A 129 10.49 1.42 31.70
N TYR A 130 9.65 2.36 31.24
CA TYR A 130 9.68 2.85 29.86
C TYR A 130 9.51 4.37 29.84
N HIS A 131 9.89 4.98 28.72
CA HIS A 131 9.74 6.41 28.48
C HIS A 131 8.54 6.62 27.57
N GLU A 132 7.63 7.49 27.99
CA GLU A 132 6.45 7.88 27.24
C GLU A 132 6.61 9.34 26.80
N ARG A 133 6.41 9.62 25.52
CA ARG A 133 6.43 10.99 25.00
C ARG A 133 5.16 11.70 25.45
N VAL A 134 5.32 12.85 26.11
CA VAL A 134 4.23 13.74 26.47
C VAL A 134 4.41 15.05 25.72
N ASN A 135 3.41 15.42 24.91
CA ASN A 135 3.39 16.71 24.24
C ASN A 135 2.84 17.76 25.21
N THR A 136 3.62 18.80 25.46
CA THR A 136 3.28 19.88 26.40
C THR A 136 2.70 21.09 25.68
N HIS A 137 3.24 21.40 24.50
CA HIS A 137 2.86 22.55 23.72
C HIS A 137 2.78 22.24 22.23
N VAL A 138 1.80 22.83 21.55
CA VAL A 138 1.62 22.73 20.10
C VAL A 138 1.28 24.12 19.57
N ALA A 139 2.11 24.60 18.65
CA ALA A 139 1.87 25.84 17.92
C ALA A 139 1.82 25.57 16.41
N GLU A 140 1.02 26.35 15.70
CA GLU A 140 0.88 26.31 14.25
C GLU A 140 0.93 27.74 13.70
N ALA A 141 1.57 27.92 12.55
CA ALA A 141 1.61 29.19 11.83
C ALA A 141 1.55 28.93 10.32
N GLU A 142 1.06 29.93 9.59
CA GLU A 142 0.97 29.92 8.13
C GLU A 142 1.91 30.97 7.55
N PHE A 143 2.47 30.71 6.37
CA PHE A 143 3.27 31.70 5.65
C PHE A 143 2.38 32.82 5.11
N ASP A 144 2.66 34.05 5.54
CA ASP A 144 2.06 35.24 4.97
C ASP A 144 2.80 35.66 3.70
N TYR A 145 2.14 35.42 2.57
CA TYR A 145 2.62 35.76 1.23
C TYR A 145 1.92 36.98 0.62
N GLU A 146 1.17 37.79 1.40
CA GLU A 146 0.45 38.96 0.87
C GLU A 146 1.35 39.92 0.08
N ARG A 147 2.61 40.05 0.51
CA ARG A 147 3.60 40.92 -0.14
C ARG A 147 4.22 40.34 -1.42
N CYS A 148 4.24 39.02 -1.56
CA CYS A 148 4.91 38.31 -2.67
C CYS A 148 3.92 37.83 -3.73
N GLY A 149 2.65 37.65 -3.35
CA GLY A 149 1.61 37.09 -4.21
C GLY A 149 1.78 35.59 -4.44
N VAL A 150 0.82 35.03 -5.17
CA VAL A 150 0.76 33.60 -5.51
C VAL A 150 0.36 33.44 -6.97
N ARG A 151 0.93 32.43 -7.63
CA ARG A 151 0.54 32.02 -8.98
C ARG A 151 0.65 30.50 -9.12
N ASP A 152 -0.38 29.87 -9.69
CA ASP A 152 -0.31 28.48 -10.13
C ASP A 152 0.56 28.35 -11.39
N VAL A 153 1.45 27.36 -11.41
CA VAL A 153 2.35 27.05 -12.54
C VAL A 153 2.05 25.67 -13.13
N SER A 154 0.93 25.06 -12.74
CA SER A 154 0.52 23.75 -13.24
C SER A 154 0.22 23.82 -14.73
N LYS A 155 0.63 22.79 -15.47
CA LYS A 155 0.38 22.70 -16.92
C LYS A 155 -1.09 22.41 -17.20
N ALA A 156 -1.57 22.89 -18.35
CA ALA A 156 -2.91 22.55 -18.83
C ALA A 156 -3.03 21.05 -19.11
N LEU A 157 -4.12 20.46 -18.63
CA LEU A 157 -4.39 19.03 -18.78
C LEU A 157 -5.05 18.77 -20.14
N VAL A 158 -4.38 18.01 -21.01
CA VAL A 158 -4.83 17.70 -22.38
C VAL A 158 -4.87 16.19 -22.63
N GLY A 159 -5.68 15.76 -23.61
CA GLY A 159 -5.64 14.37 -24.11
C GLY A 159 -6.38 13.31 -23.29
N LEU A 160 -7.18 13.69 -22.28
CA LEU A 160 -7.90 12.71 -21.44
C LEU A 160 -8.97 11.92 -22.19
N GLU A 161 -9.55 12.51 -23.24
CA GLU A 161 -10.64 11.90 -24.02
C GLU A 161 -10.15 10.79 -24.96
N GLY A 162 -8.85 10.78 -25.29
CA GLY A 162 -8.29 9.81 -26.24
C GLY A 162 -8.02 8.43 -25.62
N ALA A 163 -8.02 8.31 -24.30
CA ALA A 163 -7.71 7.07 -23.59
C ALA A 163 -8.97 6.48 -22.93
N PRO A 164 -9.18 5.14 -22.98
CA PRO A 164 -10.36 4.50 -22.39
C PRO A 164 -10.39 4.56 -20.85
N ALA A 165 -9.22 4.70 -20.22
CA ALA A 165 -9.08 4.95 -18.80
C ALA A 165 -7.76 5.69 -18.55
N THR A 166 -7.76 6.70 -17.67
CA THR A 166 -6.57 7.46 -17.30
C THR A 166 -6.41 7.51 -15.79
N ARG A 167 -5.28 7.02 -15.27
CA ARG A 167 -4.93 7.14 -13.85
C ARG A 167 -4.16 8.44 -13.60
N LEU A 168 -4.69 9.28 -12.73
CA LEU A 168 -4.14 10.58 -12.40
C LEU A 168 -3.55 10.54 -10.99
N ARG A 169 -2.32 11.04 -10.84
CA ARG A 169 -1.70 11.31 -9.53
C ARG A 169 -1.43 12.80 -9.43
N PHE A 170 -2.11 13.47 -8.51
CA PHE A 170 -1.90 14.87 -8.20
C PHE A 170 -0.87 15.01 -7.08
N THR A 171 0.03 15.99 -7.22
CA THR A 171 1.02 16.34 -6.19
C THR A 171 0.97 17.82 -5.95
N LYS A 172 1.09 18.25 -4.70
CA LYS A 172 1.14 19.67 -4.33
C LYS A 172 2.58 20.03 -4.00
N CYS A 173 3.10 21.05 -4.65
CA CYS A 173 4.43 21.59 -4.38
C CYS A 173 4.36 23.12 -4.46
N PHE A 174 5.25 23.80 -3.76
CA PHE A 174 5.47 25.23 -3.92
C PHE A 174 6.93 25.50 -4.23
N SER A 175 7.18 26.62 -4.88
CA SER A 175 8.52 27.13 -5.15
C SER A 175 8.47 28.66 -5.10
N PHE A 176 9.62 29.27 -4.85
CA PHE A 176 9.74 30.73 -4.81
C PHE A 176 10.12 31.26 -6.19
N ALA A 177 9.42 32.29 -6.65
CA ALA A 177 9.70 32.94 -7.92
C ALA A 177 10.86 33.95 -7.82
N SER A 178 11.17 34.42 -6.61
CA SER A 178 12.23 35.39 -6.36
C SER A 178 12.93 35.11 -5.02
N VAL A 179 14.15 35.64 -4.88
CA VAL A 179 14.95 35.50 -3.66
C VAL A 179 14.32 36.27 -2.49
N GLU A 180 13.60 37.36 -2.77
CA GLU A 180 12.87 38.13 -1.75
C GLU A 180 11.75 37.30 -1.12
N ALA A 181 11.00 36.55 -1.93
CA ALA A 181 9.93 35.67 -1.44
C ALA A 181 10.49 34.50 -0.63
N GLU A 182 11.61 33.93 -1.08
CA GLU A 182 12.33 32.89 -0.33
C GLU A 182 12.84 33.41 1.02
N ASN A 183 13.48 34.59 1.03
CA ASN A 183 13.94 35.22 2.26
C ASN A 183 12.78 35.54 3.21
N ALA A 184 11.66 36.06 2.69
CA ALA A 184 10.48 36.32 3.51
C ALA A 184 9.95 35.03 4.18
N TYR A 185 9.86 33.93 3.42
CA TYR A 185 9.49 32.62 3.95
C TYR A 185 10.47 32.14 5.03
N LEU A 186 11.77 32.16 4.73
CA LEU A 186 12.80 31.68 5.65
C LEU A 186 12.85 32.51 6.94
N CYS A 187 12.69 33.83 6.85
CA CYS A 187 12.64 34.72 8.01
C CYS A 187 11.41 34.46 8.89
N GLN A 188 10.21 34.34 8.30
CA GLN A 188 9.00 34.02 9.05
C GLN A 188 9.09 32.64 9.71
N ARG A 189 9.60 31.65 8.97
CA ARG A 189 9.82 30.28 9.47
C ARG A 189 10.80 30.26 10.64
N ALA A 190 11.95 30.90 10.48
CA ALA A 190 12.99 30.96 11.51
C ALA A 190 12.48 31.65 12.77
N ARG A 191 11.74 32.74 12.62
CA ARG A 191 11.09 33.44 13.74
C ARG A 191 10.10 32.53 14.47
N PHE A 192 9.20 31.87 13.74
CA PHE A 192 8.22 30.96 14.34
C PHE A 192 8.87 29.85 15.15
N PHE A 193 9.91 29.19 14.62
CA PHE A 193 10.57 28.12 15.36
C PHE A 193 11.43 28.65 16.52
N ALA A 194 12.10 29.79 16.37
CA ALA A 194 12.85 30.41 17.46
C ALA A 194 11.96 30.82 18.64
N GLU A 195 10.72 31.26 18.38
CA GLU A 195 9.73 31.58 19.41
C GLU A 195 9.22 30.33 20.17
N ASN A 196 9.29 29.14 19.56
CA ASN A 196 8.84 27.88 20.15
C ASN A 196 9.99 27.01 20.68
N GLU A 197 11.23 27.36 20.35
CA GLU A 197 12.42 26.66 20.80
C GLU A 197 12.64 26.88 22.30
N GLY A 198 13.02 25.81 23.01
CA GLY A 198 13.29 25.88 24.45
C GLY A 198 12.07 25.88 25.37
N LEU A 199 10.85 25.70 24.84
CA LEU A 199 9.64 25.53 25.66
C LEU A 199 9.60 24.19 26.41
N ASP A 200 10.35 23.19 25.93
CA ASP A 200 10.47 21.86 26.56
C ASP A 200 11.82 21.20 26.17
N ASP A 201 12.08 20.00 26.68
CA ASP A 201 13.32 19.23 26.43
C ASP A 201 13.59 19.02 24.93
N TYR A 202 12.53 18.79 24.15
CA TYR A 202 12.60 18.56 22.72
C TYR A 202 11.52 19.32 21.97
N MET A 203 11.77 19.60 20.69
CA MET A 203 10.81 20.18 19.76
C MET A 203 10.81 19.39 18.45
N GLU A 204 9.63 18.97 17.99
CA GLU A 204 9.42 18.42 16.66
C GLU A 204 8.91 19.51 15.74
N ALA A 205 9.70 19.83 14.71
CA ALA A 205 9.30 20.73 13.64
C ALA A 205 8.62 19.94 12.52
N ARG A 206 7.44 20.41 12.09
CA ARG A 206 6.72 19.91 10.91
C ARG A 206 6.43 21.06 9.97
N GLU A 207 6.53 20.78 8.68
CA GLU A 207 6.26 21.75 7.61
C GLU A 207 5.39 21.06 6.57
N GLY A 208 4.53 21.81 5.90
CA GLY A 208 3.70 21.25 4.84
C GLY A 208 2.94 22.31 4.05
N MET A 209 2.19 21.82 3.06
CA MET A 209 1.31 22.67 2.27
C MET A 209 -0.03 21.96 2.01
N HIS A 210 -1.12 22.72 2.10
CA HIS A 210 -2.43 22.29 1.66
C HIS A 210 -3.10 23.37 0.80
N LEU A 211 -4.19 23.02 0.12
CA LEU A 211 -5.02 23.95 -0.63
C LEU A 211 -6.28 24.19 0.18
N LYS A 212 -6.57 25.43 0.55
CA LYS A 212 -7.79 25.78 1.28
C LYS A 212 -8.99 25.61 0.34
N ASN A 213 -10.15 25.27 0.91
CA ASN A 213 -11.43 25.18 0.21
C ASN A 213 -11.50 24.12 -0.91
N VAL A 214 -10.56 23.17 -0.95
CA VAL A 214 -10.59 22.05 -1.90
C VAL A 214 -10.29 20.74 -1.19
N ASP A 215 -11.19 19.77 -1.34
CA ASP A 215 -10.93 18.38 -1.01
C ASP A 215 -9.94 17.80 -2.03
N PHE A 216 -8.66 17.78 -1.65
CA PHE A 216 -7.59 17.27 -2.48
C PHE A 216 -7.52 15.76 -2.39
N ARG A 217 -7.61 15.10 -3.55
CA ARG A 217 -7.43 13.66 -3.68
C ARG A 217 -6.20 13.39 -4.51
N GLU A 218 -5.24 12.67 -3.94
CA GLU A 218 -3.97 12.37 -4.60
C GLU A 218 -4.18 11.47 -5.83
N PHE A 219 -5.07 10.48 -5.73
CA PHE A 219 -5.31 9.51 -6.78
C PHE A 219 -6.73 9.59 -7.32
N MET A 220 -6.86 9.60 -8.64
CA MET A 220 -8.15 9.56 -9.33
C MET A 220 -8.04 8.69 -10.59
N VAL A 221 -9.14 8.04 -10.96
CA VAL A 221 -9.24 7.31 -12.24
C VAL A 221 -10.32 7.97 -13.08
N ALA A 222 -9.92 8.48 -14.22
CA ALA A 222 -10.80 9.16 -15.18
C ALA A 222 -11.25 8.16 -16.24
N PHE A 223 -12.56 8.11 -16.48
CA PHE A 223 -13.17 7.38 -17.59
C PHE A 223 -13.91 8.37 -18.50
N PRO A 224 -13.83 8.23 -19.84
CA PRO A 224 -14.62 9.07 -20.75
C PRO A 224 -16.13 8.92 -20.56
N ASP A 225 -16.58 7.73 -20.17
CA ASP A 225 -17.95 7.46 -19.74
C ASP A 225 -17.91 6.55 -18.49
N PRO A 226 -18.20 7.07 -17.28
CA PRO A 226 -18.18 6.27 -16.06
C PRO A 226 -19.28 5.21 -16.01
N ALA A 227 -20.36 5.36 -16.80
CA ALA A 227 -21.44 4.37 -16.88
C ALA A 227 -21.07 3.18 -17.77
N ARG A 228 -20.07 3.34 -18.65
CA ARG A 228 -19.59 2.30 -19.57
C ARG A 228 -18.07 2.16 -19.47
N PRO A 229 -17.56 1.67 -18.32
CA PRO A 229 -16.14 1.42 -18.18
C PRO A 229 -15.71 0.30 -19.15
N PRO A 230 -14.44 0.28 -19.55
CA PRO A 230 -13.90 -0.80 -20.37
C PRO A 230 -14.03 -2.14 -19.64
N TRP A 231 -14.17 -3.24 -20.40
CA TRP A 231 -14.45 -4.58 -19.88
C TRP A 231 -13.48 -5.02 -18.77
N TYR A 232 -12.21 -4.61 -18.84
CA TYR A 232 -11.17 -4.97 -17.86
C TYR A 232 -11.32 -4.26 -16.50
N ALA A 233 -12.11 -3.19 -16.42
CA ALA A 233 -12.40 -2.46 -15.19
C ALA A 233 -13.69 -2.95 -14.50
N CYS A 234 -14.41 -3.89 -15.12
CA CYS A 234 -15.64 -4.48 -14.58
C CYS A 234 -15.31 -5.53 -13.50
N SER A 235 -16.05 -5.47 -12.38
CA SER A 235 -15.89 -6.42 -11.26
C SER A 235 -16.14 -7.87 -11.69
N SER A 236 -17.10 -8.11 -12.57
CA SER A 236 -17.41 -9.45 -13.11
C SER A 236 -16.26 -10.03 -13.91
N ALA A 237 -15.64 -9.23 -14.79
CA ALA A 237 -14.48 -9.65 -15.56
C ALA A 237 -13.26 -9.94 -14.66
N PHE A 238 -13.07 -9.13 -13.61
CA PHE A 238 -12.03 -9.38 -12.61
C PHE A 238 -12.23 -10.71 -11.88
N TRP A 239 -13.46 -10.99 -11.39
CA TRP A 239 -13.75 -12.25 -10.70
C TRP A 239 -13.69 -13.47 -11.63
N ALA A 240 -14.11 -13.34 -12.88
CA ALA A 240 -13.95 -14.39 -13.89
C ALA A 240 -12.47 -14.71 -14.14
N ALA A 241 -11.64 -13.68 -14.30
CA ALA A 241 -10.19 -13.85 -14.43
C ALA A 241 -9.54 -14.39 -13.14
N ALA A 242 -10.05 -14.00 -11.97
CA ALA A 242 -9.59 -14.50 -10.68
C ALA A 242 -9.88 -15.99 -10.51
N LEU A 243 -11.08 -16.45 -10.90
CA LEU A 243 -11.41 -17.88 -10.87
C LEU A 243 -10.42 -18.70 -11.71
N LEU A 244 -9.95 -18.15 -12.83
CA LEU A 244 -8.96 -18.78 -13.72
C LEU A 244 -7.50 -18.57 -13.27
N THR A 245 -7.24 -18.01 -12.09
CA THR A 245 -5.89 -17.65 -11.59
C THR A 245 -5.13 -16.63 -12.47
N LEU A 246 -5.86 -15.95 -13.35
CA LEU A 246 -5.39 -14.96 -14.32
C LEU A 246 -5.78 -13.54 -13.93
N SER A 247 -5.99 -13.24 -12.65
CA SER A 247 -6.29 -11.85 -12.22
C SER A 247 -5.09 -10.91 -12.39
N TRP A 248 -3.86 -11.43 -12.52
CA TRP A 248 -2.64 -10.61 -12.48
C TRP A 248 -2.51 -9.58 -13.62
N PRO A 249 -2.88 -9.84 -14.90
CA PRO A 249 -2.78 -8.86 -15.97
C PRO A 249 -3.73 -7.69 -15.74
N LEU A 250 -4.94 -7.98 -15.24
CA LEU A 250 -5.94 -6.96 -14.93
C LEU A 250 -5.46 -6.02 -13.81
N ARG A 251 -4.68 -6.51 -12.85
CA ARG A 251 -4.07 -5.68 -11.78
C ARG A 251 -2.90 -4.83 -12.26
N VAL A 252 -2.27 -5.18 -13.39
CA VAL A 252 -1.21 -4.37 -14.00
C VAL A 252 -1.82 -3.26 -14.86
N LEU A 253 -2.96 -3.55 -15.50
CA LEU A 253 -3.68 -2.63 -16.37
C LEU A 253 -4.60 -1.66 -15.62
N ALA A 254 -5.03 -2.00 -14.40
CA ALA A 254 -5.79 -1.13 -13.48
C ALA A 254 -4.86 -0.33 -12.55
#